data_AF-A0A954M7F1-F1
#
_entry.id   AF-A0A954M7F1-F1
#
_cell.length_a   1.000
_cell.length_b   1.000
_cell.length_c   1.000
_cell.angle_alpha   90.00
_cell.angle_beta   90.00
_cell.angle_gamma   90.00
#
_symmetry.space_group_name_H-M   'P 1'
#
loop_
_entity.id
_entity.type
_entity.pdbx_description
1 polymer ?
#
loop_
_entity_poly.entity_id
_entity_poly.type
_entity_poly.pdbx_seq_one_letter_code
_entity_poly.pdbx_strand_id
1 'polypeptide(L)'
;MSLWKHPVESRANNECHIGMGEPSLLERVAMETVGRCGEDFEVDRIISIAFKKPLSTTEDTDEFGAPVDPAKRVAEHALIYAMYERERNAPAMFQGQRTLDILTDRVKSNFGGTQRMALVVLDQLDDGRLTAARVLPFLKHPDVSVSRTAAWVIGHHPEWGPDLVEHFREALAAVEPGAGSEAERERLTEQLARLAQSEAIQQLLAETAGSGAETAQVVALRAMQQSGLAATPSVWLDRVSAMLPQASEPGQLAAVDAIAQWRMPKEGHAELKAALVTVAGNKDSADTLRLKALQVASPLDAVDIALLQTLVTWTQADPELGLRREAVQVLGLAKLQPAQQASLLPLLGELGPLELPLLLPAFRDGEVALGSQLVERLADAPGVKGIRVDQL
;
A
#
# COMPACT_ATOMS: atom_id res chain seq x y z
N MET A 1 0.68 10.88 5.54
CA MET A 1 2.14 11.11 5.66
C MET A 1 2.44 12.33 4.81
N SER A 2 2.42 13.52 5.43
CA SER A 2 2.61 14.79 4.70
C SER A 2 4.00 14.78 4.04
N LEU A 3 4.05 15.06 2.73
CA LEU A 3 5.29 15.34 2.00
C LEU A 3 6.09 16.53 2.59
N TRP A 4 5.52 17.22 3.58
CA TRP A 4 5.95 18.52 4.04
C TRP A 4 6.04 18.54 5.58
N LYS A 5 6.89 17.69 6.17
CA LYS A 5 7.29 17.87 7.58
C LYS A 5 8.30 19.02 7.68
N HIS A 6 7.88 20.08 8.38
CA HIS A 6 8.69 21.26 8.70
C HIS A 6 9.99 20.92 9.45
N PRO A 7 11.13 21.53 9.07
CA PRO A 7 12.14 21.97 10.00
C PRO A 7 11.90 23.46 10.32
N VAL A 8 11.66 23.76 11.59
CA VAL A 8 11.57 25.13 12.12
C VAL A 8 12.98 25.64 12.43
N GLU A 9 13.14 26.96 12.33
CA GLU A 9 14.20 27.82 12.88
C GLU A 9 15.43 28.11 12.01
N SER A 10 15.51 29.34 11.46
CA SER A 10 16.55 30.29 11.90
C SER A 10 16.18 31.73 11.53
N ARG A 11 16.74 32.67 12.31
CA ARG A 11 16.36 34.08 12.45
C ARG A 11 16.63 34.96 11.22
N ALA A 12 15.81 36.00 11.13
CA ALA A 12 15.82 37.10 10.18
C ALA A 12 17.17 37.83 10.03
N ASN A 13 17.44 38.27 8.79
CA ASN A 13 17.96 39.61 8.54
C ASN A 13 17.39 40.13 7.21
N ASN A 14 16.89 41.36 7.26
CA ASN A 14 16.21 42.06 6.19
C ASN A 14 17.20 42.54 5.12
N GLU A 15 16.99 42.18 3.86
CA GLU A 15 17.22 43.05 2.70
C GLU A 15 16.50 42.48 1.47
N CYS A 16 15.71 43.33 0.81
CA CYS A 16 14.77 42.97 -0.25
C CYS A 16 15.47 42.92 -1.61
N HIS A 17 15.70 41.71 -2.13
CA HIS A 17 16.12 41.49 -3.52
C HIS A 17 15.23 40.42 -4.14
N ILE A 18 14.22 40.86 -4.88
CA ILE A 18 13.39 40.00 -5.73
C ILE A 18 13.99 40.06 -7.13
N GLY A 19 14.72 39.02 -7.53
CA GLY A 19 15.21 38.89 -8.89
C GLY A 19 16.50 38.08 -9.03
N MET A 20 16.36 36.90 -9.64
CA MET A 20 17.43 36.09 -10.26
C MET A 20 18.46 35.49 -9.31
N GLY A 21 18.07 34.40 -8.65
CA GLY A 21 18.94 33.49 -7.91
C GLY A 21 18.10 32.34 -7.35
N GLU A 22 18.72 31.29 -6.79
CA GLU A 22 17.97 30.25 -6.07
C GLU A 22 16.98 30.90 -5.08
N PRO A 23 15.72 30.42 -4.99
CA PRO A 23 14.70 30.99 -4.16
C PRO A 23 15.13 30.84 -2.71
N SER A 24 15.70 31.93 -2.22
CA SER A 24 16.19 32.06 -0.87
C SER A 24 15.01 31.97 0.10
N LEU A 25 15.30 31.65 1.36
CA LEU A 25 14.38 31.77 2.49
C LEU A 25 13.59 33.11 2.46
N LEU A 26 14.21 34.16 1.89
CA LEU A 26 13.68 35.50 1.71
C LEU A 26 12.52 35.56 0.69
N GLU A 27 12.57 34.81 -0.41
CA GLU A 27 11.45 34.73 -1.36
C GLU A 27 10.27 34.00 -0.73
N ARG A 28 10.52 32.93 0.02
CA ARG A 28 9.48 32.23 0.78
C ARG A 28 8.82 33.16 1.81
N VAL A 29 9.60 33.84 2.63
CA VAL A 29 9.09 34.76 3.67
C VAL A 29 8.37 35.94 3.03
N ALA A 30 8.86 36.48 1.91
CA ALA A 30 8.17 37.56 1.19
C ALA A 30 6.80 37.11 0.69
N MET A 31 6.71 35.91 0.11
CA MET A 31 5.44 35.35 -0.39
C MET A 31 4.47 34.99 0.73
N GLU A 32 4.94 34.41 1.84
CA GLU A 32 4.14 34.19 3.05
C GLU A 32 3.63 35.51 3.64
N THR A 33 4.45 36.56 3.61
CA THR A 33 4.06 37.91 4.09
C THR A 33 3.01 38.54 3.18
N VAL A 34 3.17 38.44 1.86
CA VAL A 34 2.18 38.89 0.86
C VAL A 34 0.84 38.18 1.07
N GLY A 35 0.82 36.87 1.33
CA GLY A 35 -0.42 36.16 1.66
C GLY A 35 -1.14 36.69 2.92
N ARG A 36 -0.38 37.20 3.89
CA ARG A 36 -0.91 37.75 5.16
C ARG A 36 -1.37 39.21 5.07
N CYS A 37 -0.96 39.96 4.04
CA CYS A 37 -1.28 41.39 3.90
C CYS A 37 -2.74 41.65 3.48
N GLY A 38 -3.45 40.67 2.92
CA GLY A 38 -4.92 40.66 2.83
C GLY A 38 -5.58 41.66 1.86
N GLU A 39 -4.84 42.48 1.10
CA GLU A 39 -5.42 43.43 0.14
C GLU A 39 -5.80 42.77 -1.21
N ASP A 40 -6.98 43.07 -1.76
CA ASP A 40 -7.52 42.47 -2.99
C ASP A 40 -6.68 42.72 -4.26
N PHE A 41 -5.84 43.76 -4.28
CA PHE A 41 -4.93 44.08 -5.38
C PHE A 41 -3.74 43.10 -5.49
N GLU A 42 -3.43 42.37 -4.42
CA GLU A 42 -2.31 41.43 -4.40
C GLU A 42 -2.68 40.06 -4.98
N VAL A 43 -3.96 39.69 -5.03
CA VAL A 43 -4.43 38.39 -5.58
C VAL A 43 -4.12 38.27 -7.07
N ASP A 44 -4.47 39.27 -7.88
CA ASP A 44 -4.16 39.25 -9.32
C ASP A 44 -2.65 39.24 -9.57
N ARG A 45 -1.85 39.79 -8.65
CA ARG A 45 -0.38 39.75 -8.70
C ARG A 45 0.18 38.39 -8.29
N ILE A 46 -0.29 37.78 -7.21
CA ILE A 46 0.11 36.44 -6.77
C ILE A 46 -0.27 35.42 -7.84
N ILE A 47 -1.50 35.50 -8.37
CA ILE A 47 -1.98 34.69 -9.49
C ILE A 47 -1.17 35.00 -10.75
N SER A 48 -0.88 36.26 -11.06
CA SER A 48 0.00 36.59 -12.18
C SER A 48 1.40 35.99 -11.98
N ILE A 49 2.00 36.07 -10.80
CA ILE A 49 3.32 35.49 -10.51
C ILE A 49 3.26 33.97 -10.62
N ALA A 50 2.23 33.33 -10.07
CA ALA A 50 2.03 31.88 -10.14
C ALA A 50 1.87 31.36 -11.56
N PHE A 51 1.18 32.11 -12.42
CA PHE A 51 0.69 31.61 -13.71
C PHE A 51 1.32 32.30 -14.95
N LYS A 52 2.09 33.37 -14.80
CA LYS A 52 2.76 34.09 -15.92
C LYS A 52 3.94 33.32 -16.49
N LYS A 53 4.55 32.43 -15.70
CA LYS A 53 5.50 31.42 -16.17
C LYS A 53 5.39 30.21 -15.24
N PRO A 54 4.88 29.06 -15.70
CA PRO A 54 4.80 27.88 -14.84
C PRO A 54 6.21 27.55 -14.32
N LEU A 55 6.32 27.36 -13.01
CA LEU A 55 7.60 27.11 -12.33
C LEU A 55 8.21 25.76 -12.72
N SER A 56 7.40 24.83 -13.22
CA SER A 56 7.81 23.54 -13.78
C SER A 56 7.08 23.22 -15.08
N THR A 57 7.76 22.49 -15.97
CA THR A 57 7.18 21.78 -17.11
C THR A 57 6.95 20.31 -16.74
N THR A 58 6.29 19.55 -17.61
CA THR A 58 6.07 18.10 -17.43
C THR A 58 7.36 17.33 -17.13
N GLU A 59 8.46 17.69 -17.81
CA GLU A 59 9.77 17.05 -17.67
C GLU A 59 10.47 17.35 -16.33
N ASP A 60 10.06 18.43 -15.66
CA ASP A 60 10.64 18.92 -14.41
C ASP A 60 9.81 18.50 -13.18
N THR A 61 8.92 17.51 -13.28
CA THR A 61 8.02 17.10 -12.18
C THR A 61 8.21 15.65 -11.72
N ASP A 62 8.06 15.43 -10.41
CA ASP A 62 8.12 14.11 -9.79
C ASP A 62 6.85 13.28 -10.03
N GLU A 63 6.77 12.12 -9.37
CA GLU A 63 5.64 11.20 -9.48
C GLU A 63 4.32 11.76 -8.94
N PHE A 64 4.37 12.82 -8.12
CA PHE A 64 3.20 13.53 -7.58
C PHE A 64 2.88 14.81 -8.35
N GLY A 65 3.66 15.12 -9.39
CA GLY A 65 3.53 16.34 -10.19
C GLY A 65 4.22 17.57 -9.57
N ALA A 66 4.94 17.45 -8.45
CA ALA A 66 5.67 18.57 -7.87
C ALA A 66 7.00 18.82 -8.61
N PRO A 67 7.53 20.07 -8.68
CA PRO A 67 8.82 20.32 -9.30
C PRO A 67 9.93 19.48 -8.66
N VAL A 68 10.78 18.82 -9.46
CA VAL A 68 11.94 18.03 -8.96
C VAL A 68 13.00 18.94 -8.35
N ASP A 69 13.18 20.12 -8.94
CA ASP A 69 14.08 21.15 -8.43
C ASP A 69 13.59 21.70 -7.07
N PRO A 70 14.39 21.56 -5.98
CA PRO A 70 14.04 22.06 -4.66
C PRO A 70 13.71 23.55 -4.63
N ALA A 71 14.39 24.34 -5.47
CA ALA A 71 14.16 25.76 -5.58
C ALA A 71 12.72 26.05 -6.06
N LYS A 72 12.40 25.55 -7.26
CA LYS A 72 11.08 25.71 -7.88
C LYS A 72 9.98 25.17 -6.97
N ARG A 73 10.25 24.07 -6.26
CA ARG A 73 9.34 23.46 -5.28
C ARG A 73 9.05 24.39 -4.10
N VAL A 74 10.06 25.04 -3.52
CA VAL A 74 9.88 26.00 -2.43
C VAL A 74 9.09 27.23 -2.89
N ALA A 75 9.40 27.77 -4.06
CA ALA A 75 8.69 28.92 -4.61
C ALA A 75 7.21 28.61 -4.88
N GLU A 76 6.92 27.43 -5.43
CA GLU A 76 5.57 26.93 -5.64
C GLU A 76 4.81 26.74 -4.33
N HIS A 77 5.44 26.13 -3.32
CA HIS A 77 4.83 25.99 -2.00
C HIS A 77 4.50 27.35 -1.37
N ALA A 78 5.40 28.34 -1.50
CA ALA A 78 5.14 29.68 -0.99
C ALA A 78 3.96 30.36 -1.69
N LEU A 79 3.77 30.14 -3.00
CA LEU A 79 2.61 30.60 -3.76
C LEU A 79 1.31 29.94 -3.31
N ILE A 80 1.30 28.61 -3.16
CA ILE A 80 0.13 27.86 -2.68
C ILE A 80 -0.28 28.36 -1.29
N TYR A 81 0.70 28.52 -0.39
CA TYR A 81 0.46 28.98 0.97
C TYR A 81 -0.04 30.43 1.01
N ALA A 82 0.49 31.31 0.17
CA ALA A 82 0.01 32.68 0.06
C ALA A 82 -1.46 32.75 -0.41
N MET A 83 -1.85 31.89 -1.35
CA MET A 83 -3.24 31.77 -1.79
C MET A 83 -4.13 31.21 -0.65
N TYR A 84 -3.69 30.15 0.04
CA TYR A 84 -4.42 29.55 1.17
C TYR A 84 -4.64 30.56 2.32
N GLU A 85 -3.58 31.24 2.77
CA GLU A 85 -3.66 32.23 3.86
C GLU A 85 -4.59 33.38 3.51
N ARG A 86 -4.58 33.87 2.26
CA ARG A 86 -5.53 34.90 1.86
C ARG A 86 -6.96 34.37 1.97
N GLU A 87 -7.25 33.21 1.38
CA GLU A 87 -8.61 32.63 1.37
C GLU A 87 -9.15 32.48 2.80
N ARG A 88 -8.29 32.00 3.71
CA ARG A 88 -8.60 31.88 5.14
C ARG A 88 -8.84 33.24 5.83
N ASN A 89 -8.07 34.28 5.49
CA ASN A 89 -8.13 35.60 6.12
C ASN A 89 -9.10 36.59 5.43
N ALA A 90 -9.87 36.11 4.44
CA ALA A 90 -10.88 36.87 3.72
C ALA A 90 -12.01 37.39 4.62
N PRO A 91 -12.50 38.63 4.43
CA PRO A 91 -13.77 39.05 5.02
C PRO A 91 -14.90 38.10 4.58
N ALA A 92 -15.76 37.65 5.50
CA ALA A 92 -16.80 36.64 5.25
C ALA A 92 -17.73 36.95 4.04
N MET A 93 -17.94 38.23 3.71
CA MET A 93 -18.75 38.66 2.57
C MET A 93 -18.07 38.42 1.20
N PHE A 94 -16.75 38.23 1.18
CA PHE A 94 -15.93 37.96 0.00
C PHE A 94 -15.08 36.69 0.16
N GLN A 95 -15.44 35.82 1.10
CA GLN A 95 -14.74 34.57 1.35
C GLN A 95 -14.70 33.73 0.07
N GLY A 96 -13.52 33.70 -0.52
CA GLY A 96 -13.06 32.85 -1.59
C GLY A 96 -13.74 32.87 -2.95
N GLN A 97 -14.88 33.51 -3.15
CA GLN A 97 -15.59 33.39 -4.43
C GLN A 97 -14.75 33.82 -5.63
N ARG A 98 -14.06 34.96 -5.55
CA ARG A 98 -13.24 35.47 -6.65
C ARG A 98 -12.01 34.58 -6.93
N THR A 99 -11.29 34.16 -5.90
CA THR A 99 -10.12 33.27 -6.04
C THR A 99 -10.53 31.92 -6.60
N LEU A 100 -11.62 31.35 -6.09
CA LEU A 100 -12.16 30.08 -6.55
C LEU A 100 -12.70 30.16 -7.98
N ASP A 101 -13.27 31.29 -8.40
CA ASP A 101 -13.65 31.54 -9.81
C ASP A 101 -12.42 31.59 -10.71
N ILE A 102 -11.35 32.29 -10.29
CA ILE A 102 -10.10 32.35 -11.05
C ILE A 102 -9.44 30.97 -11.11
N LEU A 103 -9.32 30.25 -10.00
CA LEU A 103 -8.74 28.91 -9.99
C LEU A 103 -9.57 27.93 -10.83
N THR A 104 -10.91 28.05 -10.80
CA THR A 104 -11.81 27.26 -11.64
C THR A 104 -11.62 27.57 -13.14
N ASP A 105 -11.35 28.81 -13.51
CA ASP A 105 -10.95 29.19 -14.86
C ASP A 105 -9.56 28.63 -15.23
N ARG A 106 -8.59 28.71 -14.31
CA ARG A 106 -7.22 28.24 -14.53
C ARG A 106 -7.09 26.74 -14.69
N VAL A 107 -7.97 25.96 -14.06
CA VAL A 107 -8.11 24.51 -14.31
C VAL A 107 -8.47 24.21 -15.78
N LYS A 108 -9.09 25.16 -16.50
CA LYS A 108 -9.40 25.06 -17.94
C LYS A 108 -8.33 25.66 -18.85
N SER A 109 -7.21 26.13 -18.30
CA SER A 109 -6.09 26.70 -19.06
C SER A 109 -5.45 25.67 -20.00
N ASN A 110 -4.88 26.11 -21.12
CA ASN A 110 -4.08 25.25 -22.02
C ASN A 110 -2.64 24.99 -21.51
N PHE A 111 -2.27 25.56 -20.36
CA PHE A 111 -0.95 25.40 -19.78
C PHE A 111 -0.99 24.39 -18.62
N GLY A 112 -0.38 23.22 -18.79
CA GLY A 112 -0.43 22.14 -17.81
C GLY A 112 0.07 22.54 -16.43
N GLY A 113 1.18 23.27 -16.34
CA GLY A 113 1.66 23.79 -15.04
C GLY A 113 0.67 24.73 -14.33
N THR A 114 -0.16 25.46 -15.08
CA THR A 114 -1.23 26.30 -14.52
C THR A 114 -2.39 25.44 -14.01
N GLN A 115 -2.83 24.45 -14.77
CA GLN A 115 -3.89 23.54 -14.36
C GLN A 115 -3.49 22.76 -13.11
N ARG A 116 -2.24 22.27 -13.09
CA ARG A 116 -1.65 21.54 -11.98
C ARG A 116 -1.66 22.32 -10.68
N MET A 117 -1.07 23.51 -10.70
CA MET A 117 -1.05 24.40 -9.55
C MET A 117 -2.48 24.73 -9.09
N ALA A 118 -3.40 25.01 -10.02
CA ALA A 118 -4.78 25.29 -9.67
C ALA A 118 -5.48 24.10 -9.00
N LEU A 119 -5.24 22.86 -9.45
CA LEU A 119 -5.75 21.65 -8.80
C LEU A 119 -5.23 21.52 -7.36
N VAL A 120 -3.92 21.70 -7.14
CA VAL A 120 -3.31 21.63 -5.80
C VAL A 120 -3.87 22.72 -4.88
N VAL A 121 -3.95 23.97 -5.35
CA VAL A 121 -4.49 25.06 -4.52
C VAL A 121 -5.96 24.79 -4.17
N LEU A 122 -6.78 24.35 -5.14
CA LEU A 122 -8.19 24.05 -4.89
C LEU A 122 -8.39 22.90 -3.90
N ASP A 123 -7.54 21.90 -3.93
CA ASP A 123 -7.51 20.75 -3.01
C ASP A 123 -7.18 21.18 -1.57
N GLN A 124 -6.28 22.17 -1.39
CA GLN A 124 -5.85 22.64 -0.08
C GLN A 124 -6.80 23.67 0.58
N LEU A 125 -7.86 24.13 -0.09
CA LEU A 125 -8.82 25.09 0.47
C LEU A 125 -9.94 24.36 1.24
N ASP A 126 -10.14 24.75 2.50
CA ASP A 126 -11.02 24.11 3.51
C ASP A 126 -12.52 23.98 3.09
N ASP A 127 -12.94 24.63 2.00
CA ASP A 127 -14.33 24.64 1.50
C ASP A 127 -14.56 23.70 0.29
N GLY A 128 -13.60 22.83 -0.05
CA GLY A 128 -13.85 21.58 -0.79
C GLY A 128 -14.58 21.72 -2.14
N ARG A 129 -14.46 22.86 -2.84
CA ARG A 129 -15.13 23.03 -4.15
C ARG A 129 -14.62 22.05 -5.21
N LEU A 130 -13.50 21.39 -4.94
CA LEU A 130 -13.04 20.27 -5.73
C LEU A 130 -13.88 19.04 -5.38
N THR A 131 -14.52 18.46 -6.38
CA THR A 131 -15.28 17.22 -6.25
C THR A 131 -14.66 16.16 -7.14
N ALA A 132 -14.90 14.88 -6.84
CA ALA A 132 -14.49 13.77 -7.68
C ALA A 132 -14.79 14.03 -9.17
N ALA A 133 -16.02 14.43 -9.48
CA ALA A 133 -16.48 14.73 -10.84
C ALA A 133 -15.68 15.83 -11.55
N ARG A 134 -15.14 16.82 -10.80
CA ARG A 134 -14.33 17.90 -11.37
C ARG A 134 -12.89 17.46 -11.63
N VAL A 135 -12.35 16.52 -10.84
CA VAL A 135 -10.95 16.06 -10.97
C VAL A 135 -10.82 14.90 -11.95
N LEU A 136 -11.83 14.04 -12.03
CA LEU A 136 -11.82 12.82 -12.85
C LEU A 136 -11.37 13.04 -14.31
N PRO A 137 -11.80 14.10 -15.02
CA PRO A 137 -11.35 14.34 -16.40
C PRO A 137 -9.84 14.54 -16.54
N PHE A 138 -9.17 15.00 -15.47
CA PHE A 138 -7.73 15.27 -15.48
C PHE A 138 -6.88 14.01 -15.36
N LEU A 139 -7.44 12.87 -14.93
CA LEU A 139 -6.70 11.59 -14.90
C LEU A 139 -6.22 11.14 -16.28
N LYS A 140 -6.95 11.53 -17.34
CA LYS A 140 -6.63 11.20 -18.73
C LYS A 140 -5.98 12.37 -19.48
N HIS A 141 -5.49 13.38 -18.75
CA HIS A 141 -4.89 14.56 -19.37
C HIS A 141 -3.58 14.19 -20.11
N PRO A 142 -3.34 14.71 -21.33
CA PRO A 142 -2.14 14.39 -22.11
C PRO A 142 -0.84 14.89 -21.46
N ASP A 143 -0.91 15.96 -20.66
CA ASP A 143 0.20 16.39 -19.81
C ASP A 143 0.29 15.47 -18.57
N VAL A 144 1.36 14.68 -18.51
CA VAL A 144 1.63 13.71 -17.43
C VAL A 144 1.69 14.36 -16.05
N SER A 145 2.14 15.62 -15.95
CA SER A 145 2.21 16.31 -14.65
C SER A 145 0.82 16.63 -14.10
N VAL A 146 -0.13 16.94 -14.98
CA VAL A 146 -1.53 17.21 -14.63
C VAL A 146 -2.24 15.93 -14.23
N SER A 147 -2.07 14.84 -14.99
CA SER A 147 -2.71 13.56 -14.66
C SER A 147 -2.15 12.94 -13.38
N ARG A 148 -0.84 13.05 -13.12
CA ARG A 148 -0.24 12.66 -11.82
C ARG A 148 -0.81 13.47 -10.66
N THR A 149 -0.96 14.78 -10.84
CA THR A 149 -1.54 15.65 -9.79
C THR A 149 -3.00 15.31 -9.54
N ALA A 150 -3.78 15.04 -10.57
CA ALA A 150 -5.16 14.59 -10.43
C ALA A 150 -5.26 13.25 -9.69
N ALA A 151 -4.36 12.30 -9.99
CA ALA A 151 -4.28 11.02 -9.28
C ALA A 151 -3.88 11.20 -7.81
N TRP A 152 -2.93 12.12 -7.54
CA TRP A 152 -2.53 12.49 -6.19
C TRP A 152 -3.70 13.09 -5.40
N VAL A 153 -4.40 14.09 -5.95
CA VAL A 153 -5.59 14.70 -5.34
C VAL A 153 -6.63 13.64 -5.01
N ILE A 154 -7.01 12.81 -6.00
CA ILE A 154 -7.99 11.73 -5.78
C ILE A 154 -7.54 10.79 -4.66
N GLY A 155 -6.27 10.39 -4.64
CA GLY A 155 -5.72 9.51 -3.62
C GLY A 155 -5.67 10.12 -2.21
N HIS A 156 -5.83 11.44 -2.06
CA HIS A 156 -5.93 12.12 -0.75
C HIS A 156 -7.36 12.21 -0.23
N HIS A 157 -8.35 11.92 -1.09
CA HIS A 157 -9.78 12.05 -0.79
C HIS A 157 -10.49 10.67 -0.82
N PRO A 158 -10.21 9.76 0.13
CA PRO A 158 -10.92 8.47 0.19
C PRO A 158 -12.43 8.62 0.37
N GLU A 159 -12.91 9.72 0.93
CA GLU A 159 -14.34 10.05 1.03
C GLU A 159 -15.02 10.20 -0.33
N TRP A 160 -14.27 10.43 -1.41
CA TRP A 160 -14.78 10.44 -2.78
C TRP A 160 -14.99 9.05 -3.38
N GLY A 161 -14.57 7.99 -2.69
CA GLY A 161 -14.65 6.63 -3.19
C GLY A 161 -16.00 6.23 -3.81
N PRO A 162 -17.17 6.55 -3.20
CA PRO A 162 -18.48 6.24 -3.80
C PRO A 162 -18.68 6.82 -5.20
N ASP A 163 -18.22 8.05 -5.44
CA ASP A 163 -18.34 8.73 -6.74
C ASP A 163 -17.35 8.20 -7.79
N LEU A 164 -16.30 7.49 -7.34
CA LEU A 164 -15.22 6.98 -8.17
C LEU A 164 -15.39 5.50 -8.56
N VAL A 165 -16.36 4.79 -7.97
CA VAL A 165 -16.55 3.34 -8.17
C VAL A 165 -16.71 2.98 -9.65
N GLU A 166 -17.60 3.67 -10.38
CA GLU A 166 -17.85 3.36 -11.80
C GLU A 166 -16.59 3.55 -12.65
N HIS A 167 -15.84 4.62 -12.41
CA HIS A 167 -14.60 4.90 -13.13
C HIS A 167 -13.57 3.80 -12.92
N PHE A 168 -13.34 3.39 -11.67
CA PHE A 168 -12.38 2.33 -11.39
C PHE A 168 -12.86 0.96 -11.82
N ARG A 169 -14.17 0.70 -11.82
CA ARG A 169 -14.73 -0.53 -12.40
C ARG A 169 -14.43 -0.61 -13.90
N GLU A 170 -14.65 0.48 -14.64
CA GLU A 170 -14.30 0.55 -16.06
C GLU A 170 -12.78 0.39 -16.28
N ALA A 171 -11.96 1.06 -15.45
CA ALA A 171 -10.51 0.94 -15.54
C ALA A 171 -10.00 -0.49 -15.29
N LEU A 172 -10.55 -1.18 -14.28
CA LEU A 172 -10.24 -2.58 -13.97
C LEU A 172 -10.71 -3.53 -15.08
N ALA A 173 -11.89 -3.28 -15.66
CA ALA A 173 -12.40 -4.07 -16.78
C ALA A 173 -11.57 -3.89 -18.07
N ALA A 174 -10.93 -2.73 -18.24
CA ALA A 174 -10.06 -2.43 -19.38
C ALA A 174 -8.63 -2.98 -19.23
N VAL A 175 -8.28 -3.61 -18.11
CA VAL A 175 -6.96 -4.23 -17.92
C VAL A 175 -6.87 -5.51 -18.75
N GLU A 176 -6.36 -5.39 -19.98
CA GLU A 176 -6.23 -6.52 -20.89
C GLU A 176 -5.04 -7.44 -20.53
N PRO A 177 -5.15 -8.76 -20.80
CA PRO A 177 -4.01 -9.68 -20.76
C PRO A 177 -2.98 -9.31 -21.84
N GLY A 178 -1.78 -8.88 -21.43
CA GLY A 178 -0.67 -8.60 -22.34
C GLY A 178 -0.76 -7.27 -23.12
N ALA A 179 -1.81 -6.48 -22.91
CA ALA A 179 -1.95 -5.11 -23.42
C ALA A 179 -2.14 -4.14 -22.25
N GLY A 180 -1.40 -3.02 -22.27
CA GLY A 180 -1.21 -2.12 -21.13
C GLY A 180 0.15 -2.30 -20.46
N SER A 181 0.82 -1.20 -20.12
CA SER A 181 2.15 -1.26 -19.50
C SER A 181 2.06 -1.77 -18.05
N GLU A 182 3.03 -2.55 -17.57
CA GLU A 182 3.12 -2.93 -16.13
C GLU A 182 3.04 -1.68 -15.24
N ALA A 183 3.61 -0.56 -15.69
CA ALA A 183 3.54 0.73 -15.01
C ALA A 183 2.12 1.29 -14.88
N GLU A 184 1.23 1.03 -15.84
CA GLU A 184 -0.18 1.47 -15.77
C GLU A 184 -0.96 0.63 -14.78
N ARG A 185 -0.71 -0.68 -14.75
CA ARG A 185 -1.28 -1.59 -13.74
C ARG A 185 -0.80 -1.23 -12.33
N GLU A 186 0.47 -0.89 -12.16
CA GLU A 186 0.99 -0.46 -10.86
C GLU A 186 0.37 0.86 -10.41
N ARG A 187 0.24 1.86 -11.29
CA ARG A 187 -0.44 3.13 -10.96
C ARG A 187 -1.89 2.91 -10.54
N LEU A 188 -2.63 2.06 -11.25
CA LEU A 188 -4.00 1.71 -10.89
C LEU A 188 -4.06 1.03 -9.52
N THR A 189 -3.11 0.12 -9.26
CA THR A 189 -2.96 -0.57 -7.97
C THR A 189 -2.75 0.42 -6.83
N GLU A 190 -1.77 1.32 -6.96
CA GLU A 190 -1.45 2.33 -5.96
C GLU A 190 -2.62 3.28 -5.70
N GLN A 191 -3.33 3.70 -6.76
CA GLN A 191 -4.47 4.60 -6.64
C GLN A 191 -5.63 3.95 -5.88
N LEU A 192 -5.96 2.70 -6.22
CA LEU A 192 -6.98 1.92 -5.51
C LEU A 192 -6.58 1.65 -4.05
N ALA A 193 -5.31 1.36 -3.78
CA ALA A 193 -4.80 1.13 -2.44
C ALA A 193 -4.98 2.37 -1.55
N ARG A 194 -4.68 3.58 -2.05
CA ARG A 194 -4.88 4.84 -1.31
C ARG A 194 -6.36 5.12 -1.00
N LEU A 195 -7.24 4.73 -1.91
CA LEU A 195 -8.69 4.89 -1.78
C LEU A 195 -9.37 3.79 -0.95
N ALA A 196 -8.63 2.76 -0.53
CA ALA A 196 -9.19 1.60 0.18
C ALA A 196 -9.78 1.93 1.57
N GLN A 197 -9.58 3.15 2.10
CA GLN A 197 -10.32 3.61 3.30
C GLN A 197 -11.82 3.79 3.01
N SER A 198 -12.22 3.94 1.74
CA SER A 198 -13.62 3.96 1.33
C SER A 198 -14.23 2.56 1.31
N GLU A 199 -15.34 2.36 2.02
CA GLU A 199 -16.10 1.11 1.98
C GLU A 199 -16.55 0.74 0.56
N ALA A 200 -16.92 1.74 -0.26
CA ALA A 200 -17.34 1.52 -1.64
C ALA A 200 -16.20 0.97 -2.51
N ILE A 201 -14.97 1.42 -2.28
CA ILE A 201 -13.78 0.91 -2.97
C ILE A 201 -13.37 -0.46 -2.42
N GLN A 202 -13.52 -0.70 -1.11
CA GLN A 202 -13.32 -2.04 -0.53
C GLN A 202 -14.25 -3.07 -1.19
N GLN A 203 -15.52 -2.72 -1.41
CA GLN A 203 -16.49 -3.57 -2.10
C GLN A 203 -16.07 -3.83 -3.56
N LEU A 204 -15.69 -2.79 -4.31
CA LEU A 204 -15.21 -2.93 -5.68
C LEU A 204 -13.99 -3.85 -5.79
N LEU A 205 -13.03 -3.70 -4.87
CA LEU A 205 -11.84 -4.54 -4.81
C LEU A 205 -12.22 -6.00 -4.53
N ALA A 206 -13.13 -6.25 -3.57
CA ALA A 206 -13.60 -7.60 -3.27
C ALA A 206 -14.27 -8.26 -4.49
N GLU A 207 -15.20 -7.56 -5.12
CA GLU A 207 -15.91 -8.02 -6.32
C GLU A 207 -14.94 -8.35 -7.46
N THR A 208 -13.97 -7.46 -7.69
CA THR A 208 -12.97 -7.63 -8.74
C THR A 208 -12.03 -8.79 -8.44
N ALA A 209 -11.54 -8.92 -7.20
CA ALA A 209 -10.71 -10.04 -6.79
C ALA A 209 -11.45 -11.38 -6.94
N GLY A 210 -12.74 -11.43 -6.64
CA GLY A 210 -13.50 -12.69 -6.68
C GLY A 210 -14.08 -13.10 -8.03
N SER A 211 -14.23 -12.17 -8.98
CA SER A 211 -14.92 -12.45 -10.26
C SER A 211 -14.43 -11.65 -11.47
N GLY A 212 -13.43 -10.79 -11.33
CA GLY A 212 -12.82 -10.08 -12.46
C GLY A 212 -12.05 -11.01 -13.39
N ALA A 213 -11.57 -10.47 -14.51
CA ALA A 213 -10.55 -11.15 -15.33
C ALA A 213 -9.26 -11.33 -14.52
N GLU A 214 -8.46 -12.36 -14.83
CA GLU A 214 -7.26 -12.72 -14.05
C GLU A 214 -6.32 -11.53 -13.78
N THR A 215 -6.05 -10.70 -14.80
CA THR A 215 -5.22 -9.49 -14.66
C THR A 215 -5.83 -8.47 -13.69
N ALA A 216 -7.14 -8.24 -13.78
CA ALA A 216 -7.87 -7.34 -12.87
C ALA A 216 -7.94 -7.91 -11.44
N GLN A 217 -8.09 -9.22 -11.29
CA GLN A 217 -8.02 -9.90 -9.98
C GLN A 217 -6.67 -9.64 -9.32
N VAL A 218 -5.57 -9.81 -10.04
CA VAL A 218 -4.21 -9.56 -9.51
C VAL A 218 -4.04 -8.09 -9.11
N VAL A 219 -4.50 -7.13 -9.93
CA VAL A 219 -4.48 -5.69 -9.58
C VAL A 219 -5.26 -5.43 -8.29
N ALA A 220 -6.48 -5.99 -8.17
CA ALA A 220 -7.30 -5.82 -6.98
C ALA A 220 -6.64 -6.41 -5.72
N LEU A 221 -6.06 -7.61 -5.82
CA LEU A 221 -5.37 -8.28 -4.71
C LEU A 221 -4.11 -7.51 -4.28
N ARG A 222 -3.32 -6.99 -5.22
CA ARG A 222 -2.19 -6.10 -4.91
C ARG A 222 -2.65 -4.80 -4.25
N ALA A 223 -3.76 -4.21 -4.70
CA ALA A 223 -4.29 -3.00 -4.08
C ALA A 223 -4.75 -3.27 -2.63
N MET A 224 -5.38 -4.42 -2.37
CA MET A 224 -5.72 -4.87 -1.02
C MET A 224 -4.46 -5.02 -0.15
N GLN A 225 -3.39 -5.65 -0.69
CA GLN A 225 -2.10 -5.81 -0.02
C GLN A 225 -1.47 -4.46 0.37
N GLN A 226 -1.54 -3.47 -0.52
CA GLN A 226 -0.92 -2.15 -0.34
C GLN A 226 -1.80 -1.14 0.44
N SER A 227 -3.04 -1.50 0.77
CA SER A 227 -4.04 -0.60 1.36
C SER A 227 -3.65 -0.01 2.73
N GLY A 228 -2.79 -0.70 3.49
CA GLY A 228 -2.36 -0.25 4.82
C GLY A 228 -3.51 -0.13 5.85
N LEU A 229 -4.66 -0.77 5.61
CA LEU A 229 -5.81 -0.71 6.49
C LEU A 229 -5.48 -1.22 7.90
N ALA A 230 -6.10 -0.59 8.90
CA ALA A 230 -5.84 -0.92 10.30
C ALA A 230 -6.40 -2.30 10.69
N ALA A 231 -7.46 -2.73 10.01
CA ALA A 231 -8.08 -4.04 10.11
C ALA A 231 -8.53 -4.46 8.71
N THR A 232 -8.46 -5.76 8.40
CA THR A 232 -8.93 -6.28 7.11
C THR A 232 -10.47 -6.29 7.09
N PRO A 233 -11.11 -5.71 6.06
CA PRO A 233 -12.57 -5.76 5.90
C PRO A 233 -13.09 -7.20 5.78
N SER A 234 -14.21 -7.52 6.43
CA SER A 234 -14.79 -8.87 6.39
C SER A 234 -15.13 -9.30 4.96
N VAL A 235 -15.61 -8.38 4.12
CA VAL A 235 -15.93 -8.66 2.72
C VAL A 235 -14.70 -9.12 1.91
N TRP A 236 -13.48 -8.69 2.27
CA TRP A 236 -12.27 -9.19 1.63
C TRP A 236 -11.99 -10.62 2.06
N LEU A 237 -12.11 -10.90 3.36
CA LEU A 237 -11.91 -12.24 3.90
C LEU A 237 -12.89 -13.22 3.26
N ASP A 238 -14.19 -12.92 3.27
CA ASP A 238 -15.24 -13.76 2.69
C ASP A 238 -15.00 -14.03 1.19
N ARG A 239 -14.75 -12.95 0.44
CA ARG A 239 -14.68 -13.02 -1.02
C ARG A 239 -13.41 -13.72 -1.51
N VAL A 240 -12.26 -13.44 -0.88
CA VAL A 240 -11.00 -14.11 -1.21
C VAL A 240 -11.03 -15.56 -0.77
N SER A 241 -11.63 -15.90 0.39
CA SER A 241 -11.81 -17.29 0.81
C SER A 241 -12.57 -18.12 -0.23
N ALA A 242 -13.64 -17.56 -0.80
CA ALA A 242 -14.46 -18.24 -1.80
C ALA A 242 -13.75 -18.38 -3.17
N MET A 243 -12.96 -17.38 -3.57
CA MET A 243 -12.27 -17.37 -4.87
C MET A 243 -11.01 -18.23 -4.88
N LEU A 244 -10.26 -18.25 -3.79
CA LEU A 244 -8.91 -18.82 -3.73
C LEU A 244 -8.80 -20.27 -4.27
N PRO A 245 -9.71 -21.21 -3.94
CA PRO A 245 -9.62 -22.59 -4.45
C PRO A 245 -9.87 -22.72 -5.96
N GLN A 246 -10.51 -21.74 -6.58
CA GLN A 246 -10.92 -21.76 -7.99
C GLN A 246 -10.03 -20.90 -8.89
N ALA A 247 -9.18 -20.06 -8.30
CA ALA A 247 -8.28 -19.19 -9.04
C ALA A 247 -7.17 -19.98 -9.76
N SER A 248 -6.64 -19.40 -10.83
CA SER A 248 -5.42 -19.87 -11.47
C SER A 248 -4.22 -19.69 -10.53
N GLU A 249 -3.11 -20.37 -10.82
CA GLU A 249 -1.89 -20.27 -9.99
C GLU A 249 -1.38 -18.83 -9.80
N PRO A 250 -1.34 -17.95 -10.83
CA PRO A 250 -1.01 -16.54 -10.63
C PRO A 250 -1.98 -15.81 -9.70
N GLY A 251 -3.29 -16.08 -9.80
CA GLY A 251 -4.31 -15.51 -8.92
C GLY A 251 -4.17 -16.02 -7.48
N GLN A 252 -3.89 -17.31 -7.29
CA GLN A 252 -3.63 -17.91 -5.99
C GLN A 252 -2.40 -17.30 -5.33
N LEU A 253 -1.30 -17.15 -6.08
CA LEU A 253 -0.09 -16.52 -5.56
C LEU A 253 -0.35 -15.07 -5.14
N ALA A 254 -1.00 -14.27 -6.00
CA ALA A 254 -1.34 -12.89 -5.65
C ALA A 254 -2.24 -12.79 -4.41
N ALA A 255 -3.18 -13.73 -4.25
CA ALA A 255 -4.07 -13.76 -3.10
C ALA A 255 -3.34 -14.14 -1.80
N VAL A 256 -2.50 -15.19 -1.85
CA VAL A 256 -1.67 -15.60 -0.71
C VAL A 256 -0.74 -14.46 -0.28
N ASP A 257 -0.15 -13.74 -1.23
CA ASP A 257 0.73 -12.59 -0.98
C ASP A 257 -0.01 -11.43 -0.32
N ALA A 258 -1.25 -11.17 -0.76
CA ALA A 258 -2.11 -10.17 -0.15
C ALA A 258 -2.49 -10.55 1.29
N ILE A 259 -2.97 -11.78 1.51
CA ILE A 259 -3.38 -12.26 2.83
C ILE A 259 -2.22 -12.25 3.82
N ALA A 260 -1.00 -12.55 3.39
CA ALA A 260 0.19 -12.50 4.24
C ALA A 260 0.45 -11.11 4.87
N GLN A 261 -0.06 -10.03 4.27
CA GLN A 261 0.09 -8.66 4.78
C GLN A 261 -1.12 -8.19 5.61
N TRP A 262 -2.19 -8.98 5.65
CA TRP A 262 -3.44 -8.58 6.28
C TRP A 262 -3.36 -8.61 7.79
N ARG A 263 -4.08 -7.66 8.42
CA ARG A 263 -4.27 -7.62 9.86
C ARG A 263 -5.50 -8.45 10.20
N MET A 264 -5.25 -9.75 10.42
CA MET A 264 -6.29 -10.73 10.72
C MET A 264 -7.06 -10.41 12.01
N PRO A 265 -8.37 -10.69 12.06
CA PRO A 265 -9.14 -10.68 13.30
C PRO A 265 -8.54 -11.64 14.34
N LYS A 266 -8.71 -11.34 15.64
CA LYS A 266 -8.17 -12.16 16.74
C LYS A 266 -8.67 -13.60 16.72
N GLU A 267 -9.92 -13.80 16.29
CA GLU A 267 -10.53 -15.14 16.19
C GLU A 267 -10.14 -15.86 14.89
N GLY A 268 -9.37 -15.20 14.02
CA GLY A 268 -9.05 -15.69 12.68
C GLY A 268 -10.25 -15.64 11.74
N HIS A 269 -10.18 -16.41 10.66
CA HIS A 269 -11.26 -16.62 9.70
C HIS A 269 -11.19 -18.06 9.20
N ALA A 270 -12.13 -18.90 9.62
CA ALA A 270 -12.05 -20.34 9.42
C ALA A 270 -12.10 -20.74 7.94
N GLU A 271 -12.95 -20.09 7.15
CA GLU A 271 -13.14 -20.33 5.73
C GLU A 271 -11.87 -19.97 4.94
N LEU A 272 -11.20 -18.87 5.30
CA LEU A 272 -9.95 -18.46 4.66
C LEU A 272 -8.85 -19.48 4.92
N LYS A 273 -8.73 -19.91 6.17
CA LYS A 273 -7.77 -20.95 6.58
C LYS A 273 -8.03 -22.26 5.84
N ALA A 274 -9.29 -22.69 5.74
CA ALA A 274 -9.67 -23.88 4.99
C ALA A 274 -9.36 -23.76 3.49
N ALA A 275 -9.58 -22.59 2.89
CA ALA A 275 -9.24 -22.32 1.50
C ALA A 275 -7.73 -22.37 1.25
N LEU A 276 -6.92 -21.78 2.14
CA LEU A 276 -5.45 -21.84 2.06
C LEU A 276 -4.93 -23.28 2.19
N VAL A 277 -5.50 -24.07 3.09
CA VAL A 277 -5.16 -25.50 3.23
C VAL A 277 -5.53 -26.28 1.97
N THR A 278 -6.64 -25.92 1.32
CA THR A 278 -7.06 -26.54 0.05
C THR A 278 -6.06 -26.23 -1.08
N VAL A 279 -5.59 -24.97 -1.20
CA VAL A 279 -4.52 -24.61 -2.14
C VAL A 279 -3.24 -25.40 -1.86
N ALA A 280 -2.84 -25.51 -0.59
CA ALA A 280 -1.66 -26.29 -0.22
C ALA A 280 -1.79 -27.79 -0.55
N GLY A 281 -3.00 -28.32 -0.52
CA GLY A 281 -3.33 -29.70 -0.87
C GLY A 281 -3.31 -29.99 -2.38
N ASN A 282 -3.31 -28.96 -3.24
CA ASN A 282 -3.27 -29.14 -4.69
C ASN A 282 -1.87 -29.58 -5.15
N LYS A 283 -1.74 -30.84 -5.57
CA LYS A 283 -0.46 -31.43 -6.01
C LYS A 283 0.03 -30.92 -7.36
N ASP A 284 -0.86 -30.28 -8.14
CA ASP A 284 -0.52 -29.72 -9.45
C ASP A 284 0.09 -28.32 -9.34
N SER A 285 0.01 -27.67 -8.17
CA SER A 285 0.61 -26.36 -7.90
C SER A 285 2.08 -26.46 -7.50
N ALA A 286 2.86 -25.41 -7.75
CA ALA A 286 4.25 -25.35 -7.30
C ALA A 286 4.39 -25.48 -5.78
N ASP A 287 5.40 -26.22 -5.32
CA ASP A 287 5.66 -26.43 -3.89
C ASP A 287 5.88 -25.13 -3.11
N THR A 288 6.45 -24.11 -3.76
CA THR A 288 6.62 -22.76 -3.19
C THR A 288 5.28 -22.10 -2.86
N LEU A 289 4.29 -22.17 -3.76
CA LEU A 289 2.94 -21.65 -3.51
C LEU A 289 2.26 -22.44 -2.40
N ARG A 290 2.33 -23.77 -2.47
CA ARG A 290 1.71 -24.66 -1.48
C ARG A 290 2.24 -24.39 -0.08
N LEU A 291 3.55 -24.25 0.08
CA LEU A 291 4.16 -23.93 1.36
C LEU A 291 3.80 -22.52 1.85
N LYS A 292 3.81 -21.52 0.96
CA LYS A 292 3.42 -20.15 1.30
C LYS A 292 1.97 -20.09 1.80
N ALA A 293 1.05 -20.84 1.18
CA ALA A 293 -0.32 -20.94 1.66
C ALA A 293 -0.41 -21.53 3.08
N LEU A 294 0.39 -22.55 3.41
CA LEU A 294 0.44 -23.12 4.77
C LEU A 294 1.03 -22.16 5.80
N GLN A 295 2.02 -21.36 5.43
CA GLN A 295 2.56 -20.32 6.33
C GLN A 295 1.49 -19.31 6.71
N VAL A 296 0.73 -18.84 5.71
CA VAL A 296 -0.36 -17.89 5.93
C VAL A 296 -1.51 -18.53 6.72
N ALA A 297 -1.75 -19.82 6.55
CA ALA A 297 -2.78 -20.56 7.30
C ALA A 297 -2.36 -20.92 8.74
N SER A 298 -1.09 -20.77 9.11
CA SER A 298 -0.57 -21.22 10.41
C SER A 298 -1.05 -20.33 11.57
N PRO A 299 -1.27 -20.88 12.79
CA PRO A 299 -1.06 -22.27 13.19
C PRO A 299 -2.13 -23.21 12.62
N LEU A 300 -1.75 -24.42 12.20
CA LEU A 300 -2.69 -25.42 11.68
C LEU A 300 -3.41 -26.15 12.83
N ASP A 301 -4.75 -26.25 12.77
CA ASP A 301 -5.54 -26.92 13.83
C ASP A 301 -5.46 -28.45 13.78
N ALA A 302 -5.20 -28.97 12.58
CA ALA A 302 -4.97 -30.38 12.32
C ALA A 302 -4.05 -30.51 11.11
N VAL A 303 -3.20 -31.53 11.15
CA VAL A 303 -2.36 -31.94 10.02
C VAL A 303 -2.69 -33.40 9.78
N ASP A 304 -3.07 -33.77 8.56
CA ASP A 304 -3.24 -35.19 8.23
C ASP A 304 -1.88 -35.85 7.92
N ILE A 305 -1.87 -37.18 7.78
CA ILE A 305 -0.63 -37.93 7.56
C ILE A 305 0.04 -37.55 6.22
N ALA A 306 -0.74 -37.26 5.17
CA ALA A 306 -0.20 -36.94 3.85
C ALA A 306 0.46 -35.55 3.82
N LEU A 307 -0.19 -34.56 4.46
CA LEU A 307 0.37 -33.23 4.65
C LEU A 307 1.61 -33.26 5.53
N LEU A 308 1.58 -34.04 6.63
CA LEU A 308 2.74 -34.24 7.50
C LEU A 308 3.94 -34.78 6.71
N GLN A 309 3.73 -35.85 5.93
CA GLN A 309 4.78 -36.43 5.09
C GLN A 309 5.34 -35.42 4.08
N THR A 310 4.46 -34.64 3.44
CA THR A 310 4.87 -33.58 2.49
C THR A 310 5.76 -32.53 3.17
N LEU A 311 5.34 -32.02 4.34
CA LEU A 311 6.11 -31.05 5.11
C LEU A 311 7.46 -31.62 5.53
N VAL A 312 7.51 -32.87 6.00
CA VAL A 312 8.76 -33.57 6.35
C VAL A 312 9.68 -33.65 5.12
N THR A 313 9.17 -34.03 3.94
CA THR A 313 9.96 -34.05 2.71
C THR A 313 10.53 -32.67 2.36
N TRP A 314 9.76 -31.60 2.50
CA TRP A 314 10.26 -30.24 2.26
C TRP A 314 11.33 -29.81 3.27
N THR A 315 11.35 -30.35 4.49
CA THR A 315 12.46 -30.10 5.44
C THR A 315 13.78 -30.73 5.00
N GLN A 316 13.74 -31.68 4.06
CA GLN A 316 14.90 -32.38 3.51
C GLN A 316 15.31 -31.86 2.11
N ALA A 317 14.58 -30.89 1.56
CA ALA A 317 14.90 -30.28 0.28
C ALA A 317 16.23 -29.50 0.31
N ASP A 318 16.90 -29.44 -0.85
CA ASP A 318 18.20 -28.78 -1.02
C ASP A 318 18.14 -27.29 -0.58
N PRO A 319 19.13 -26.78 0.19
CA PRO A 319 19.19 -25.40 0.67
C PRO A 319 19.07 -24.28 -0.39
N GLU A 320 19.20 -24.56 -1.69
CA GLU A 320 18.92 -23.55 -2.74
C GLU A 320 17.44 -23.10 -2.75
N LEU A 321 16.53 -23.91 -2.21
CA LEU A 321 15.13 -23.56 -2.05
C LEU A 321 14.88 -23.17 -0.59
N GLY A 322 14.48 -21.92 -0.34
CA GLY A 322 13.95 -21.45 0.96
C GLY A 322 12.61 -22.09 1.32
N LEU A 323 12.53 -23.42 1.24
CA LEU A 323 11.41 -24.26 1.62
C LEU A 323 11.70 -24.97 2.95
N ARG A 324 12.97 -25.26 3.23
CA ARG A 324 13.37 -26.07 4.39
C ARG A 324 12.97 -25.42 5.70
N ARG A 325 13.43 -24.19 5.94
CA ARG A 325 13.19 -23.47 7.20
C ARG A 325 11.70 -23.19 7.39
N GLU A 326 11.05 -22.85 6.31
CA GLU A 326 9.65 -22.51 6.16
C GLU A 326 8.75 -23.70 6.50
N ALA A 327 9.06 -24.89 5.99
CA ALA A 327 8.35 -26.12 6.32
C ALA A 327 8.53 -26.50 7.80
N VAL A 328 9.74 -26.33 8.35
CA VAL A 328 9.99 -26.55 9.78
C VAL A 328 9.18 -25.58 10.65
N GLN A 329 9.05 -24.32 10.24
CA GLN A 329 8.22 -23.34 10.96
C GLN A 329 6.74 -23.72 10.95
N VAL A 330 6.20 -24.16 9.81
CA VAL A 330 4.80 -24.66 9.72
C VAL A 330 4.59 -25.85 10.63
N LEU A 331 5.51 -26.83 10.63
CA LEU A 331 5.47 -27.98 11.53
C LEU A 331 5.53 -27.57 13.01
N GLY A 332 6.39 -26.63 13.34
CA GLY A 332 6.56 -26.09 14.69
C GLY A 332 5.30 -25.46 15.28
N LEU A 333 4.51 -24.79 14.43
CA LEU A 333 3.28 -24.10 14.84
C LEU A 333 2.02 -24.97 14.74
N ALA A 334 2.11 -26.15 14.14
CA ALA A 334 0.97 -27.02 13.94
C ALA A 334 0.55 -27.74 15.23
N LYS A 335 -0.77 -27.94 15.38
CA LYS A 335 -1.31 -28.81 16.43
C LYS A 335 -1.20 -30.27 15.98
N LEU A 336 -0.27 -31.01 16.60
CA LEU A 336 0.06 -32.38 16.24
C LEU A 336 -0.46 -33.38 17.28
N GLN A 337 -0.90 -34.55 16.81
CA GLN A 337 -1.24 -35.68 17.68
C GLN A 337 0.04 -36.37 18.20
N PRO A 338 -0.01 -37.10 19.33
CA PRO A 338 1.17 -37.75 19.92
C PRO A 338 1.94 -38.65 18.94
N ALA A 339 1.23 -39.42 18.10
CA ALA A 339 1.86 -40.25 17.07
C ALA A 339 2.58 -39.42 15.99
N GLN A 340 2.06 -38.24 15.66
CA GLN A 340 2.68 -37.33 14.70
C GLN A 340 3.90 -36.65 15.31
N GLN A 341 3.84 -36.21 16.58
CA GLN A 341 5.00 -35.67 17.27
C GLN A 341 6.14 -36.69 17.35
N ALA A 342 5.83 -37.95 17.71
CA ALA A 342 6.81 -39.03 17.72
C ALA A 342 7.48 -39.24 16.35
N SER A 343 6.72 -39.08 15.25
CA SER A 343 7.27 -39.19 13.89
C SER A 343 8.24 -38.07 13.50
N LEU A 344 8.24 -36.94 14.23
CA LEU A 344 9.16 -35.82 13.99
C LEU A 344 10.48 -35.94 14.76
N LEU A 345 10.59 -36.84 15.75
CA LEU A 345 11.83 -37.03 16.53
C LEU A 345 13.08 -37.30 15.68
N PRO A 346 13.03 -38.08 14.58
CA PRO A 346 14.21 -38.30 13.74
C PRO A 346 14.76 -37.02 13.12
N LEU A 347 13.88 -36.04 12.79
CA LEU A 347 14.30 -34.79 12.15
C LEU A 347 15.21 -33.94 13.04
N LEU A 348 15.11 -34.06 14.36
CA LEU A 348 15.95 -33.30 15.29
C LEU A 348 17.45 -33.54 15.06
N GLY A 349 17.84 -34.73 14.62
CA GLY A 349 19.23 -35.06 14.30
C GLY A 349 19.72 -34.46 12.98
N GLU A 350 18.81 -33.98 12.11
CA GLU A 350 19.11 -33.47 10.78
C GLU A 350 19.06 -31.93 10.72
N LEU A 351 18.34 -31.29 11.64
CA LEU A 351 18.12 -29.84 11.66
C LEU A 351 19.29 -29.06 12.24
N GLY A 352 19.67 -27.98 11.57
CA GLY A 352 20.72 -27.07 11.99
C GLY A 352 20.23 -26.05 13.03
N PRO A 353 21.14 -25.18 13.52
CA PRO A 353 20.85 -24.22 14.60
C PRO A 353 19.76 -23.19 14.29
N LEU A 354 19.45 -22.96 13.01
CA LEU A 354 18.41 -22.02 12.59
C LEU A 354 17.03 -22.67 12.46
N GLU A 355 16.96 -23.99 12.29
CA GLU A 355 15.70 -24.71 12.08
C GLU A 355 15.24 -25.43 13.34
N LEU A 356 16.15 -26.05 14.08
CA LEU A 356 15.80 -26.85 15.26
C LEU A 356 14.95 -26.04 16.27
N PRO A 357 15.28 -24.79 16.63
CA PRO A 357 14.45 -23.99 17.53
C PRO A 357 13.05 -23.70 17.02
N LEU A 358 12.82 -23.75 15.70
CA LEU A 358 11.52 -23.55 15.09
C LEU A 358 10.62 -24.78 15.23
N LEU A 359 11.20 -25.99 15.32
CA LEU A 359 10.45 -27.23 15.48
C LEU A 359 10.02 -27.51 16.93
N LEU A 360 10.79 -27.05 17.91
CA LEU A 360 10.54 -27.32 19.33
C LEU A 360 9.12 -27.03 19.83
N PRO A 361 8.45 -25.93 19.41
CA PRO A 361 7.09 -25.65 19.89
C PRO A 361 6.08 -26.78 19.58
N ALA A 362 6.31 -27.60 18.54
CA ALA A 362 5.46 -28.74 18.21
C ALA A 362 5.41 -29.83 19.30
N PHE A 363 6.38 -29.85 20.21
CA PHE A 363 6.49 -30.81 21.30
C PHE A 363 6.02 -30.29 22.66
N ARG A 364 5.68 -29.00 22.78
CA ARG A 364 5.42 -28.33 24.07
C ARG A 364 4.31 -28.99 24.89
N ASP A 365 3.27 -29.46 24.22
CA ASP A 365 2.10 -30.11 24.86
C ASP A 365 2.15 -31.65 24.77
N GLY A 366 3.33 -32.23 24.51
CA GLY A 366 3.52 -33.67 24.36
C GLY A 366 3.50 -34.46 25.68
N GLU A 367 3.33 -35.78 25.58
CA GLU A 367 3.38 -36.67 26.74
C GLU A 367 4.79 -36.78 27.35
N VAL A 368 4.88 -37.06 28.65
CA VAL A 368 6.16 -37.15 29.39
C VAL A 368 7.13 -38.15 28.75
N ALA A 369 6.64 -39.30 28.28
CA ALA A 369 7.46 -40.31 27.62
C ALA A 369 8.08 -39.81 26.30
N LEU A 370 7.39 -38.93 25.60
CA LEU A 370 7.90 -38.25 24.41
C LEU A 370 8.95 -37.21 24.79
N GLY A 371 8.75 -36.49 25.90
CA GLY A 371 9.72 -35.52 26.43
C GLY A 371 11.09 -36.14 26.75
N SER A 372 11.14 -37.35 27.32
CA SER A 372 12.42 -38.03 27.56
C SER A 372 13.15 -38.37 26.26
N GLN A 373 12.43 -38.86 25.24
CA GLN A 373 13.01 -39.14 23.92
C GLN A 373 13.48 -37.87 23.22
N LEU A 374 12.73 -36.77 23.36
CA LEU A 374 13.12 -35.45 22.86
C LEU A 374 14.46 -35.02 23.44
N VAL A 375 14.63 -35.05 24.77
CA VAL A 375 15.88 -34.64 25.44
C VAL A 375 17.06 -35.50 25.00
N GLU A 376 16.87 -36.82 24.90
CA GLU A 376 17.90 -37.74 24.41
C GLU A 376 18.34 -37.39 22.98
N ARG A 377 17.38 -37.15 22.08
CA ARG A 377 17.68 -36.75 20.69
C ARG A 377 18.31 -35.38 20.59
N LEU A 378 17.93 -34.45 21.45
CA LEU A 378 18.54 -33.14 21.51
C LEU A 378 19.99 -33.21 21.96
N ALA A 379 20.39 -34.12 22.88
CA ALA A 379 21.78 -34.15 23.36
C ALA A 379 22.84 -34.22 22.23
N ASP A 380 22.52 -34.94 21.15
CA ASP A 380 23.42 -35.16 20.00
C ASP A 380 23.07 -34.32 18.76
N ALA A 381 22.02 -33.49 18.82
CA ALA A 381 21.53 -32.78 17.64
C ALA A 381 22.44 -31.62 17.21
N PRO A 382 22.76 -31.47 15.91
CA PRO A 382 23.64 -30.40 15.42
C PRO A 382 23.07 -29.00 15.68
N GLY A 383 21.74 -28.87 15.74
CA GLY A 383 21.03 -27.61 15.97
C GLY A 383 20.94 -27.13 17.42
N VAL A 384 21.42 -27.90 18.41
CA VAL A 384 21.26 -27.57 19.84
C VAL A 384 21.81 -26.21 20.24
N LYS A 385 22.91 -25.80 19.63
CA LYS A 385 23.53 -24.50 19.91
C LYS A 385 22.62 -23.31 19.56
N GLY A 386 21.57 -23.53 18.76
CA GLY A 386 20.57 -22.54 18.42
C GLY A 386 19.43 -22.41 19.44
N ILE A 387 19.29 -23.36 20.38
CA ILE A 387 18.19 -23.36 21.36
C ILE A 387 18.46 -22.33 22.44
N ARG A 388 17.44 -21.53 22.78
CA ARG A 388 17.49 -20.61 23.92
C ARG A 388 16.92 -21.26 25.18
N VAL A 389 17.38 -20.80 26.34
CA VAL A 389 16.98 -21.35 27.65
C VAL A 389 15.48 -21.24 27.90
N ASP A 390 14.81 -20.23 27.34
CA ASP A 390 13.35 -20.03 27.43
C ASP A 390 12.53 -20.94 26.50
N GLN A 391 13.19 -21.74 25.65
CA GLN A 391 12.56 -22.72 24.75
C GLN A 391 12.68 -24.17 25.25
N LEU A 392 13.44 -24.39 26.31
CA LEU A 392 13.53 -25.64 27.07
C LEU A 392 12.53 -25.59 28.23
#